data_AF-A0A316RZY2-F1
#
_entry.id   AF-A0A316RZY2-F1
#
_cell.length_a   1.000
_cell.length_b   1.000
_cell.length_c   1.000
_cell.angle_alpha   90.00
_cell.angle_beta   90.00
_cell.angle_gamma   90.00
#
_symmetry.space_group_name_H-M   'P 1'
#
loop_
_entity.id
_entity.type
_entity.pdbx_description
1 polymer ?
#
loop_
_entity_poly.entity_id
_entity_poly.type
_entity_poly.pdbx_seq_one_letter_code
_entity_poly.pdbx_strand_id
1 'polypeptide(L)'
;MIYLSQLMGNPVYASDGEKIGSVSDLGIATGEVFPRVTSLAFKGPGRTPFMISWRKYVDTYDEKEIHLKVPATEIRFSYLQPDEVLIARDILNKQIVDTRGMRVVRVNDLKLSDTNSTQLRLLGAEVGARGILRSLSPALERGVLKLSRTFGKPIPEKIIAWSYMDLVERDLSNVKLSVSHKTLDDMHPADIADIIERLDPRLRGQVFAQLDDEQRAGAMAEFDDDAMAAELMGNMDESDASRMLSEMDPDDAAELVSELDYDKAEKLLRLMGVQEQRAIRQLLGYREDTAGRIMTSEFAALPEDKTVADAVALLRGLDEDFESVRYVYLTDEDNKLCGVVTLNQIIVSEPDTRLGDICTEEVITASPEDDQEDVAEDIAKYNLLAMPVVADDGHMLGIVTVDDALDVLEEEHAEDLQIAGGAPSDDDNAQGGDLVWLLRRNAWFFLWVVGAAAMAAGLPALGVDSSTVLLMCAAMPVALVVADDSISYVTNFFLQNDPDDDDSPSMLGFTVKSLGIGVVLAAVAVLAALMLDSVVRAGSPAALASVSTGFFAAAAAILLSFLLSPLYLVYLRKRDEKNQDASGFALSMCSMVVALAVFVAIVIVKAVVL
;
A
#
# COMPACT_ATOMS: atom_id res chain seq x y z
N MET A 1 -40.18 -0.35 7.42
CA MET A 1 -38.86 0.32 7.51
C MET A 1 -38.85 1.40 6.46
N ILE A 2 -38.39 2.59 6.82
CA ILE A 2 -38.47 3.79 5.99
C ILE A 2 -37.06 4.35 5.84
N TYR A 3 -36.70 4.83 4.66
CA TYR A 3 -35.45 5.54 4.47
C TYR A 3 -35.64 7.05 4.60
N LEU A 4 -34.63 7.75 5.10
CA LEU A 4 -34.67 9.20 5.27
C LEU A 4 -34.97 9.90 3.93
N SER A 5 -34.33 9.49 2.84
CA SER A 5 -34.58 10.03 1.50
C SER A 5 -36.06 9.99 1.07
N GLN A 6 -36.84 9.02 1.57
CA GLN A 6 -38.27 8.90 1.28
C GLN A 6 -39.15 9.85 2.11
N LEU A 7 -38.67 10.25 3.29
CA LEU A 7 -39.38 11.22 4.15
C LEU A 7 -39.10 12.66 3.73
N MET A 8 -37.91 12.91 3.20
CA MET A 8 -37.46 14.26 2.81
C MET A 8 -38.37 14.86 1.73
N GLY A 9 -38.85 16.08 1.97
CA GLY A 9 -39.76 16.78 1.05
C GLY A 9 -41.24 16.41 1.18
N ASN A 10 -41.60 15.39 1.98
CA ASN A 10 -43.00 15.01 2.18
C ASN A 10 -43.81 16.13 2.82
N PRO A 11 -45.08 16.35 2.42
CA PRO A 11 -45.97 17.29 3.08
C PRO A 11 -46.20 16.95 4.56
N VAL A 12 -46.20 17.99 5.39
CA VAL A 12 -46.59 17.91 6.79
C VAL A 12 -47.96 18.58 6.94
N TYR A 13 -48.94 17.83 7.45
CA TYR A 13 -50.31 18.26 7.65
C TYR A 13 -50.61 18.46 9.14
N ALA A 14 -51.33 19.54 9.47
CA ALA A 14 -51.90 19.72 10.80
C ALA A 14 -53.11 18.81 11.01
N SER A 15 -53.61 18.73 12.25
CA SER A 15 -54.79 17.90 12.58
C SER A 15 -56.08 18.34 11.86
N ASP A 16 -56.12 19.57 11.35
CA ASP A 16 -57.23 20.13 10.56
C ASP A 16 -57.09 19.89 9.04
N GLY A 17 -56.01 19.21 8.61
CA GLY A 17 -55.69 18.93 7.21
C GLY A 17 -54.99 20.07 6.48
N GLU A 18 -54.64 21.17 7.14
CA GLU A 18 -53.85 22.24 6.55
C GLU A 18 -52.41 21.76 6.29
N LYS A 19 -51.88 22.00 5.08
CA LYS A 19 -50.47 21.73 4.77
C LYS A 19 -49.60 22.83 5.37
N ILE A 20 -48.86 22.51 6.43
CA ILE A 20 -47.99 23.45 7.14
C ILE A 20 -46.63 23.57 6.46
N GLY A 21 -46.16 22.53 5.77
CA GLY A 21 -44.85 22.59 5.14
C GLY A 21 -44.42 21.28 4.47
N SER A 22 -43.11 21.14 4.28
CA SER A 22 -42.47 19.92 3.80
C SER A 22 -41.30 19.52 4.70
N VAL A 23 -41.15 18.23 4.99
CA VAL A 23 -40.03 17.69 5.79
C VAL A 23 -38.70 18.15 5.22
N SER A 24 -37.82 18.62 6.10
CA SER A 24 -36.48 19.09 5.74
C SER A 24 -35.36 18.39 6.50
N ASP A 25 -35.60 17.89 7.71
CA ASP A 25 -34.61 17.15 8.48
C ASP A 25 -35.28 16.42 9.66
N LEU A 26 -34.56 15.51 10.30
CA LEU A 26 -34.95 14.84 11.54
C LEU A 26 -33.82 14.96 12.58
N GLY A 27 -34.19 15.26 13.83
CA GLY A 27 -33.26 15.26 14.96
C GLY A 27 -33.27 13.90 15.67
N ILE A 28 -32.09 13.39 16.01
CA ILE A 28 -31.92 12.22 16.87
C ILE A 28 -31.15 12.61 18.13
N ALA A 29 -31.40 11.93 19.26
CA ALA A 29 -30.57 12.06 20.45
C ALA A 29 -29.39 11.09 20.38
N THR A 30 -28.17 11.57 20.62
CA THR A 30 -26.96 10.74 20.66
C THR A 30 -26.83 10.00 22.00
N GLY A 31 -26.15 8.85 22.01
CA GLY A 31 -25.91 8.05 23.23
C GLY A 31 -26.78 6.79 23.41
N GLU A 32 -27.70 6.49 22.48
CA GLU A 32 -28.41 5.20 22.43
C GLU A 32 -27.90 4.32 21.27
N VAL A 33 -27.89 2.99 21.44
CA VAL A 33 -27.49 2.02 20.39
C VAL A 33 -28.36 2.15 19.12
N PHE A 34 -29.65 2.45 19.30
CA PHE A 34 -30.58 2.74 18.21
C PHE A 34 -31.31 4.06 18.50
N PRO A 35 -30.71 5.19 18.14
CA PRO A 35 -31.17 6.49 18.61
C PRO A 35 -32.55 6.81 18.05
N ARG A 36 -33.42 7.33 18.92
CA ARG A 36 -34.79 7.69 18.57
C ARG A 36 -34.84 9.07 17.91
N VAL A 37 -35.77 9.24 16.97
CA VAL A 37 -36.08 10.57 16.42
C VAL A 37 -36.80 11.39 17.48
N THR A 38 -36.19 12.51 17.88
CA THR A 38 -36.67 13.41 18.94
C THR A 38 -37.37 14.65 18.38
N SER A 39 -36.95 15.11 17.20
CA SER A 39 -37.39 16.36 16.59
C SER A 39 -37.67 16.19 15.09
N LEU A 40 -38.71 16.87 14.60
CA LEU A 40 -39.04 16.97 13.18
C LEU A 40 -38.73 18.40 12.71
N ALA A 41 -37.88 18.55 11.69
CA ALA A 41 -37.66 19.82 11.02
C ALA A 41 -38.40 19.85 9.68
N PHE A 42 -39.15 20.92 9.42
CA PHE A 42 -39.86 21.12 8.17
C PHE A 42 -39.74 22.57 7.68
N LYS A 43 -39.88 22.77 6.38
CA LYS A 43 -39.90 24.09 5.72
C LYS A 43 -41.33 24.54 5.53
N GLY A 44 -41.69 25.65 6.17
CA GLY A 44 -43.01 26.26 6.04
C GLY A 44 -43.19 27.08 4.75
N PRO A 45 -44.35 27.76 4.60
CA PRO A 45 -44.62 28.63 3.45
C PRO A 45 -43.59 29.77 3.41
N GLY A 46 -42.82 29.84 2.32
CA GLY A 46 -41.69 30.78 2.20
C GLY A 46 -40.31 30.21 2.56
N ARG A 47 -40.18 28.87 2.72
CA ARG A 47 -38.92 28.16 3.03
C ARG A 47 -38.31 28.49 4.40
N THR A 48 -39.12 29.00 5.33
CA THR A 48 -38.71 29.21 6.72
C THR A 48 -38.56 27.86 7.44
N PRO A 49 -37.40 27.56 8.04
CA PRO A 49 -37.20 26.31 8.77
C PRO A 49 -37.87 26.38 10.14
N PHE A 50 -38.66 25.36 10.46
CA PHE A 50 -39.29 25.17 11.76
C PHE A 50 -38.92 23.80 12.30
N MET A 51 -38.74 23.71 13.62
CA MET A 51 -38.47 22.45 14.31
C MET A 51 -39.51 22.25 15.40
N ILE A 52 -40.00 21.03 15.53
CA ILE A 52 -40.99 20.64 16.53
C ILE A 52 -40.60 19.32 17.18
N SER A 53 -41.03 19.10 18.43
CA SER A 53 -40.82 17.82 19.10
C SER A 53 -41.63 16.71 18.43
N TRP A 54 -40.95 15.64 18.01
CA TRP A 54 -41.55 14.46 17.39
C TRP A 54 -42.63 13.85 18.30
N ARG A 55 -42.24 13.51 19.54
CA ARG A 55 -43.11 12.84 20.51
C ARG A 55 -44.39 13.62 20.80
N LYS A 56 -44.29 14.95 20.89
CA LYS A 56 -45.41 15.81 21.29
C LYS A 56 -46.40 16.03 20.15
N TYR A 57 -45.92 16.21 18.93
CA TYR A 57 -46.76 16.72 17.84
C TYR A 57 -47.01 15.74 16.72
N VAL A 58 -46.15 14.74 16.46
CA VAL A 58 -46.38 13.77 15.38
C VAL A 58 -47.41 12.73 15.83
N ASP A 59 -48.42 12.50 14.99
CA ASP A 59 -49.45 11.48 15.21
C ASP A 59 -49.17 10.23 14.37
N THR A 60 -49.24 10.39 13.05
CA THR A 60 -48.98 9.33 12.08
C THR A 60 -47.98 9.82 11.03
N TYR A 61 -47.26 8.87 10.44
CA TYR A 61 -46.32 9.13 9.35
C TYR A 61 -46.32 7.92 8.42
N ASP A 62 -46.12 8.18 7.13
CA ASP A 62 -45.85 7.16 6.14
C ASP A 62 -44.75 7.62 5.16
N GLU A 63 -44.53 6.87 4.08
CA GLU A 63 -43.53 7.23 3.06
C GLU A 63 -43.91 8.47 2.22
N LYS A 64 -45.10 9.06 2.41
CA LYS A 64 -45.63 10.14 1.57
C LYS A 64 -46.01 11.39 2.36
N GLU A 65 -46.42 11.27 3.61
CA GLU A 65 -46.94 12.38 4.41
C GLU A 65 -46.75 12.17 5.92
N ILE A 66 -46.76 13.28 6.66
CA ILE A 66 -46.71 13.30 8.12
C ILE A 66 -47.91 14.10 8.63
N HIS A 67 -48.66 13.54 9.59
CA HIS A 67 -49.80 14.19 10.23
C HIS A 67 -49.49 14.54 11.68
N LEU A 68 -49.86 15.75 12.07
CA LEU A 68 -49.69 16.25 13.42
C LEU A 68 -50.96 16.11 14.27
N LYS A 69 -50.77 15.97 15.58
CA LYS A 69 -51.84 15.86 16.60
C LYS A 69 -52.64 17.15 16.83
N VAL A 70 -52.11 18.28 16.38
CA VAL A 70 -52.62 19.62 16.72
C VAL A 70 -52.77 20.48 15.47
N PRO A 71 -53.65 21.50 15.49
CA PRO A 71 -53.76 22.49 14.42
C PRO A 71 -52.53 23.40 14.39
N ALA A 72 -52.28 24.06 13.26
CA ALA A 72 -51.07 24.86 13.03
C ALA A 72 -50.85 25.97 14.09
N THR A 73 -51.94 26.52 14.65
CA THR A 73 -51.93 27.59 15.66
C THR A 73 -51.41 27.16 17.04
N GLU A 74 -51.46 25.87 17.35
CA GLU A 74 -51.05 25.31 18.64
C GLU A 74 -49.63 24.77 18.66
N ILE A 75 -48.96 24.77 17.50
CA ILE A 75 -47.58 24.34 17.38
C ILE A 75 -46.66 25.30 18.16
N ARG A 76 -45.70 24.73 18.89
CA ARG A 76 -44.60 25.48 19.52
C ARG A 76 -43.28 24.94 18.99
N PHE A 77 -42.45 25.84 18.50
CA PHE A 77 -41.15 25.49 17.95
C PHE A 77 -40.18 25.09 19.05
N SER A 78 -39.34 24.09 18.74
CA SER A 78 -38.21 23.67 19.55
C SER A 78 -36.90 24.16 18.93
N TYR A 79 -35.87 24.23 19.75
CA TYR A 79 -34.49 24.43 19.32
C TYR A 79 -33.74 23.11 19.40
N LEU A 80 -32.73 22.94 18.56
CA LEU A 80 -31.83 21.79 18.60
C LEU A 80 -31.11 21.75 19.95
N GLN A 81 -31.25 20.66 20.69
CA GLN A 81 -30.54 20.48 21.96
C GLN A 81 -29.07 20.09 21.73
N PRO A 82 -28.16 20.31 22.69
CA PRO A 82 -26.73 19.95 22.54
C PRO A 82 -26.47 18.46 22.28
N ASP A 83 -27.34 17.59 22.78
CA ASP A 83 -27.33 16.14 22.59
C ASP A 83 -28.11 15.66 21.35
N GLU A 84 -28.62 16.59 20.54
CA GLU A 84 -29.35 16.28 19.32
C GLU A 84 -28.52 16.54 18.05
N VAL A 85 -28.63 15.62 17.09
CA VAL A 85 -27.97 15.70 15.77
C VAL A 85 -29.01 15.66 14.66
N LEU A 86 -28.83 16.52 13.65
CA LEU A 86 -29.68 16.58 12.47
C LEU A 86 -29.17 15.62 11.40
N ILE A 87 -29.91 14.56 11.12
CA ILE A 87 -29.38 13.42 10.37
C ILE A 87 -29.25 13.68 8.85
N ALA A 88 -30.06 14.58 8.26
CA ALA A 88 -29.91 14.94 6.85
C ALA A 88 -28.78 15.95 6.63
N ARG A 89 -28.55 16.86 7.58
CA ARG A 89 -27.47 17.85 7.51
C ARG A 89 -26.11 17.27 7.90
N ASP A 90 -26.06 16.53 9.00
CA ASP A 90 -24.82 16.17 9.68
C ASP A 90 -24.32 14.76 9.32
N ILE A 91 -25.15 13.90 8.70
CA ILE A 91 -24.80 12.48 8.46
C ILE A 91 -25.03 12.08 7.00
N LEU A 92 -26.16 12.44 6.41
CA LEU A 92 -26.45 12.11 5.01
C LEU A 92 -25.43 12.75 4.06
N ASN A 93 -24.91 11.97 3.11
CA ASN A 93 -23.85 12.36 2.17
C ASN A 93 -22.49 12.68 2.80
N LYS A 94 -22.26 12.30 4.06
CA LYS A 94 -20.96 12.43 4.73
C LYS A 94 -20.18 11.12 4.69
N GLN A 95 -18.85 11.23 4.86
CA GLN A 95 -17.99 10.07 5.09
C GLN A 95 -18.05 9.69 6.57
N ILE A 96 -18.11 8.40 6.82
CA ILE A 96 -18.10 7.79 8.15
C ILE A 96 -17.10 6.63 8.14
N VAL A 97 -16.56 6.31 9.31
CA VAL A 97 -15.73 5.11 9.50
C VAL A 97 -16.64 3.95 9.86
N ASP A 98 -16.59 2.88 9.06
CA ASP A 98 -17.22 1.59 9.35
C ASP A 98 -16.24 0.75 10.18
N THR A 99 -16.41 0.74 11.49
CA THR A 99 -15.47 0.06 12.41
C THR A 99 -15.55 -1.47 12.30
N ARG A 100 -16.61 -2.00 11.69
CA ARG A 100 -16.71 -3.45 11.40
C ARG A 100 -16.15 -3.80 10.03
N GLY A 101 -16.35 -2.91 9.07
CA GLY A 101 -15.92 -3.08 7.70
C GLY A 101 -14.50 -2.61 7.42
N MET A 102 -13.83 -2.03 8.43
CA MET A 102 -12.45 -1.53 8.36
C MET A 102 -12.23 -0.60 7.17
N ARG A 103 -13.17 0.33 6.97
CA ARG A 103 -13.12 1.23 5.82
C ARG A 103 -13.93 2.48 6.02
N VAL A 104 -13.57 3.47 5.23
CA VAL A 104 -14.33 4.70 5.11
C VAL A 104 -15.40 4.53 4.05
N VAL A 105 -16.60 4.97 4.36
CA VAL A 105 -17.75 4.86 3.46
C VAL A 105 -18.57 6.13 3.46
N ARG A 106 -19.17 6.43 2.31
CA ARG A 106 -20.12 7.52 2.18
C ARG A 106 -21.52 7.06 2.51
N VAL A 107 -22.19 7.78 3.41
CA VAL A 107 -23.60 7.58 3.73
C VAL A 107 -24.46 8.04 2.55
N ASN A 108 -25.03 7.10 1.81
CA ASN A 108 -25.92 7.39 0.69
C ASN A 108 -27.38 7.57 1.12
N ASP A 109 -27.79 6.91 2.21
CA ASP A 109 -29.11 7.06 2.82
C ASP A 109 -29.10 6.59 4.28
N LEU A 110 -30.16 6.88 5.03
CA LEU A 110 -30.29 6.46 6.44
C LEU A 110 -31.55 5.62 6.63
N LYS A 111 -31.40 4.46 7.29
CA LYS A 111 -32.47 3.50 7.47
C LYS A 111 -33.13 3.67 8.84
N LEU A 112 -34.42 3.95 8.84
CA LEU A 112 -35.25 4.15 10.03
C LEU A 112 -36.18 2.94 10.24
N SER A 113 -36.25 2.47 11.47
CA SER A 113 -37.20 1.45 11.90
C SER A 113 -38.36 2.07 12.66
N ASP A 114 -39.54 1.50 12.41
CA ASP A 114 -40.72 1.77 13.21
C ASP A 114 -40.81 0.72 14.32
N THR A 115 -40.93 1.17 15.57
CA THR A 115 -41.16 0.27 16.70
C THR A 115 -42.63 0.12 17.07
N ASN A 116 -43.44 1.19 16.99
CA ASN A 116 -44.81 1.25 17.57
C ASN A 116 -45.74 2.28 16.86
N SER A 117 -45.61 2.47 15.55
CA SER A 117 -46.37 3.41 14.68
C SER A 117 -46.26 4.91 15.01
N THR A 118 -45.69 5.30 16.15
CA THR A 118 -45.54 6.71 16.57
C THR A 118 -44.08 7.11 16.83
N GLN A 119 -43.12 6.18 16.72
CA GLN A 119 -41.72 6.43 17.07
C GLN A 119 -40.78 5.79 16.07
N LEU A 120 -39.99 6.64 15.40
CA LEU A 120 -38.90 6.22 14.54
C LEU A 120 -37.60 6.10 15.35
N ARG A 121 -36.81 5.09 15.00
CA ARG A 121 -35.43 4.88 15.47
C ARG A 121 -34.49 4.71 14.30
N LEU A 122 -33.29 5.25 14.39
CA LEU A 122 -32.23 5.05 13.41
C LEU A 122 -31.58 3.69 13.62
N LEU A 123 -31.57 2.88 12.56
CA LEU A 123 -30.89 1.58 12.56
C LEU A 123 -29.44 1.71 12.10
N GLY A 124 -29.20 2.52 11.08
CA GLY A 124 -27.90 2.58 10.42
C GLY A 124 -27.88 3.34 9.10
N ALA A 125 -26.70 3.43 8.49
CA ALA A 125 -26.47 4.05 7.19
C ALA A 125 -26.46 3.02 6.07
N GLU A 126 -27.14 3.33 4.97
CA GLU A 126 -27.02 2.63 3.70
C GLU A 126 -25.87 3.22 2.91
N VAL A 127 -24.89 2.39 2.59
CA VAL A 127 -23.67 2.78 1.85
C VAL A 127 -23.62 2.16 0.46
N GLY A 128 -24.56 1.26 0.13
CA GLY A 128 -24.63 0.63 -1.18
C GLY A 128 -25.23 1.52 -2.28
N ALA A 129 -25.08 1.06 -3.53
CA ALA A 129 -25.65 1.72 -4.72
C ALA A 129 -27.17 1.90 -4.66
N ARG A 130 -27.89 1.10 -3.85
CA ARG A 130 -29.33 1.25 -3.64
C ARG A 130 -29.69 2.60 -3.00
N GLY A 131 -28.86 3.11 -2.09
CA GLY A 131 -29.05 4.45 -1.50
C GLY A 131 -28.98 5.55 -2.57
N ILE A 132 -28.00 5.47 -3.47
CA ILE A 132 -27.83 6.40 -4.60
C ILE A 132 -29.01 6.32 -5.57
N LEU A 133 -29.44 5.11 -5.92
CA LEU A 133 -30.59 4.93 -6.82
C LEU A 133 -31.87 5.50 -6.21
N ARG A 134 -32.03 5.39 -4.88
CA ARG A 134 -33.19 5.90 -4.15
C ARG A 134 -33.19 7.40 -4.04
N SER A 135 -32.03 8.01 -3.79
CA SER A 135 -31.89 9.47 -3.74
C SER A 135 -32.20 10.14 -5.08
N LEU A 136 -31.91 9.46 -6.20
CA LEU A 136 -32.32 9.91 -7.54
C LEU A 136 -33.83 9.73 -7.78
N SER A 137 -34.35 8.51 -7.58
CA SER A 137 -35.78 8.23 -7.69
C SER A 137 -36.14 6.85 -7.10
N PRO A 138 -37.13 6.75 -6.20
CA PRO A 138 -37.66 5.47 -5.74
C PRO A 138 -38.25 4.58 -6.86
N ALA A 139 -38.62 5.16 -8.00
CA ALA A 139 -39.07 4.40 -9.17
C ALA A 139 -37.88 3.78 -9.92
N LEU A 140 -36.74 4.49 -9.98
CA LEU A 140 -35.51 4.02 -10.61
C LEU A 140 -34.93 2.82 -9.85
N GLU A 141 -34.85 2.89 -8.51
CA GLU A 141 -34.41 1.75 -7.67
C GLU A 141 -35.23 0.49 -7.99
N ARG A 142 -36.56 0.60 -8.01
CA ARG A 142 -37.45 -0.53 -8.32
C ARG A 142 -37.25 -1.07 -9.73
N GLY A 143 -37.05 -0.20 -10.71
CA GLY A 143 -36.77 -0.58 -12.10
C GLY A 143 -35.45 -1.34 -12.23
N VAL A 144 -34.37 -0.80 -11.66
CA VAL A 144 -33.03 -1.40 -11.70
C VAL A 144 -33.01 -2.73 -10.94
N LEU A 145 -33.64 -2.83 -9.78
CA LEU A 145 -33.72 -4.09 -9.02
C LEU A 145 -34.51 -5.18 -9.78
N LYS A 146 -35.58 -4.80 -10.49
CA LYS A 146 -36.34 -5.75 -11.31
C LYS A 146 -35.51 -6.26 -12.48
N LEU A 147 -34.76 -5.38 -13.14
CA LEU A 147 -33.83 -5.72 -14.20
C LEU A 147 -32.71 -6.63 -13.68
N SER A 148 -32.05 -6.25 -12.59
CA SER A 148 -30.90 -6.96 -12.03
C SER A 148 -31.25 -8.38 -11.57
N ARG A 149 -32.45 -8.58 -11.00
CA ARG A 149 -32.99 -9.92 -10.67
C ARG A 149 -33.24 -10.76 -11.92
N THR A 150 -33.65 -10.14 -13.03
CA THR A 150 -33.87 -10.85 -14.30
C THR A 150 -32.55 -11.33 -14.91
N PHE A 151 -31.45 -10.60 -14.70
CA PHE A 151 -30.10 -10.96 -15.15
C PHE A 151 -29.28 -11.77 -14.12
N GLY A 152 -29.91 -12.24 -13.03
CA GLY A 152 -29.25 -13.10 -12.03
C GLY A 152 -28.23 -12.40 -11.12
N LYS A 153 -28.17 -11.07 -11.10
CA LYS A 153 -27.28 -10.28 -10.22
C LYS A 153 -28.11 -9.35 -9.32
N PRO A 154 -28.63 -9.82 -8.17
CA PRO A 154 -29.35 -8.95 -7.23
C PRO A 154 -28.38 -7.93 -6.60
N ILE A 155 -28.77 -6.66 -6.55
CA ILE A 155 -28.00 -5.63 -5.84
C ILE A 155 -28.38 -5.71 -4.36
N PRO A 156 -27.46 -6.07 -3.44
CA PRO A 156 -27.77 -6.19 -2.02
C PRO A 156 -27.96 -4.82 -1.35
N GLU A 157 -28.67 -4.80 -0.22
CA GLU A 157 -28.58 -3.68 0.74
C GLU A 157 -27.27 -3.83 1.52
N LYS A 158 -26.51 -2.74 1.65
CA LYS A 158 -25.30 -2.65 2.46
C LYS A 158 -25.55 -1.61 3.54
N ILE A 159 -25.88 -2.09 4.74
CA ILE A 159 -26.24 -1.25 5.88
C ILE A 159 -25.20 -1.43 6.98
N ILE A 160 -24.68 -0.31 7.48
CA ILE A 160 -23.81 -0.26 8.65
C ILE A 160 -24.65 0.21 9.81
N ALA A 161 -24.69 -0.58 10.88
CA ALA A 161 -25.50 -0.24 12.05
C ALA A 161 -24.94 0.99 12.75
N TRP A 162 -25.81 1.79 13.38
CA TRP A 162 -25.41 3.01 14.10
C TRP A 162 -24.28 2.80 15.11
N SER A 163 -24.24 1.64 15.77
CA SER A 163 -23.20 1.28 16.73
C SER A 163 -21.80 1.07 16.14
N TYR A 164 -21.68 0.94 14.82
CA TYR A 164 -20.41 0.71 14.11
C TYR A 164 -20.02 1.91 13.23
N MET A 165 -20.58 3.09 13.50
CA MET A 165 -20.31 4.29 12.73
C MET A 165 -19.58 5.29 13.61
N ASP A 166 -18.38 5.70 13.19
CA ASP A 166 -17.72 6.89 13.74
C ASP A 166 -17.85 8.07 12.77
N LEU A 167 -18.12 9.26 13.33
CA LEU A 167 -18.35 10.48 12.56
C LEU A 167 -17.06 11.28 12.45
N VAL A 168 -16.48 11.33 11.25
CA VAL A 168 -15.20 12.00 10.98
C VAL A 168 -15.31 13.53 11.11
N GLU A 169 -16.46 14.13 10.76
CA GLU A 169 -16.61 15.59 10.75
C GLU A 169 -17.30 16.08 12.03
N ARG A 170 -16.52 16.48 13.04
CA ARG A 170 -16.98 17.55 13.93
C ARG A 170 -15.87 18.29 14.69
N ASP A 171 -15.68 19.55 14.28
CA ASP A 171 -15.14 20.64 15.09
C ASP A 171 -16.03 20.84 16.33
N LEU A 172 -15.67 20.17 17.44
CA LEU A 172 -16.39 20.16 18.71
C LEU A 172 -15.57 20.84 19.78
N SER A 173 -15.38 22.14 19.63
CA SER A 173 -14.77 22.97 20.67
C SER A 173 -15.53 23.01 22.00
N ASN A 174 -16.72 22.39 22.17
CA ASN A 174 -17.34 22.14 23.49
C ASN A 174 -18.69 21.37 23.41
N VAL A 175 -18.73 20.10 22.97
CA VAL A 175 -19.79 19.15 23.40
C VAL A 175 -19.22 17.74 23.39
N LYS A 176 -19.10 17.14 24.58
CA LYS A 176 -18.82 15.71 24.74
C LYS A 176 -19.91 14.90 24.06
N LEU A 177 -19.67 14.42 22.85
CA LEU A 177 -20.35 13.25 22.33
C LEU A 177 -19.77 12.05 23.09
N SER A 178 -20.38 11.74 24.22
CA SER A 178 -20.15 10.48 24.90
C SER A 178 -20.66 9.35 23.99
N VAL A 179 -19.72 8.67 23.34
CA VAL A 179 -19.76 7.39 22.61
C VAL A 179 -19.07 7.58 21.24
N SER A 180 -17.73 7.45 21.24
CA SER A 180 -16.90 6.77 20.21
C SER A 180 -15.37 6.85 20.46
N HIS A 181 -14.88 7.51 21.52
CA HIS A 181 -13.46 7.41 21.97
C HIS A 181 -13.09 6.03 22.58
N LYS A 182 -13.68 4.95 22.08
CA LYS A 182 -13.53 3.57 22.57
C LYS A 182 -13.67 2.60 21.41
N THR A 183 -13.22 3.00 20.23
CA THR A 183 -13.33 2.12 19.06
C THR A 183 -12.10 2.23 18.22
N LEU A 184 -11.53 3.42 17.98
CA LEU A 184 -10.20 3.53 17.37
C LEU A 184 -9.09 3.21 18.38
N ASP A 185 -9.11 3.79 19.58
CA ASP A 185 -8.09 3.50 20.62
C ASP A 185 -8.09 2.04 21.12
N ASP A 186 -9.12 1.24 20.79
CA ASP A 186 -9.20 -0.19 21.12
C ASP A 186 -8.85 -1.09 19.90
N MET A 187 -8.47 -0.50 18.75
CA MET A 187 -8.08 -1.21 17.53
C MET A 187 -6.57 -1.42 17.47
N HIS A 188 -6.14 -2.35 16.60
CA HIS A 188 -4.72 -2.55 16.35
C HIS A 188 -4.14 -1.35 15.58
N PRO A 189 -2.89 -0.92 15.85
CA PRO A 189 -2.24 0.15 15.09
C PRO A 189 -2.25 -0.05 13.56
N ALA A 190 -1.84 -1.21 13.05
CA ALA A 190 -1.99 -1.57 11.63
C ALA A 190 -3.40 -1.32 11.04
N ASP A 191 -4.44 -1.70 11.77
CA ASP A 191 -5.84 -1.51 11.35
C ASP A 191 -6.22 -0.01 11.25
N ILE A 192 -5.58 0.83 12.08
CA ILE A 192 -5.76 2.29 12.08
C ILE A 192 -5.00 2.91 10.91
N ALA A 193 -3.75 2.49 10.69
CA ALA A 193 -2.93 2.93 9.56
C ALA A 193 -3.66 2.71 8.22
N ASP A 194 -4.14 1.48 8.02
CA ASP A 194 -4.89 1.02 6.84
C ASP A 194 -6.21 1.81 6.60
N ILE A 195 -6.83 2.34 7.68
CA ILE A 195 -7.98 3.26 7.57
C ILE A 195 -7.52 4.66 7.15
N ILE A 196 -6.44 5.16 7.76
CA ILE A 196 -5.95 6.53 7.56
C ILE A 196 -5.42 6.72 6.14
N GLU A 197 -4.67 5.78 5.60
CA GLU A 197 -4.14 5.87 4.23
C GLU A 197 -5.25 5.98 3.18
N ARG A 198 -6.37 5.28 3.41
CA ARG A 198 -7.56 5.29 2.55
C ARG A 198 -8.43 6.54 2.71
N LEU A 199 -8.15 7.41 3.69
CA LEU A 199 -8.85 8.68 3.85
C LEU A 199 -8.38 9.72 2.83
N ASP A 200 -9.27 10.65 2.47
CA ASP A 200 -8.88 11.87 1.77
C ASP A 200 -7.85 12.65 2.62
N PRO A 201 -6.80 13.28 2.04
CA PRO A 201 -5.70 13.92 2.78
C PRO A 201 -6.16 14.90 3.87
N ARG A 202 -7.25 15.63 3.62
CA ARG A 202 -7.82 16.60 4.58
C ARG A 202 -8.42 15.95 5.84
N LEU A 203 -8.83 14.70 5.75
CA LEU A 203 -9.42 13.94 6.85
C LEU A 203 -8.37 13.14 7.64
N ARG A 204 -7.27 12.73 7.00
CA ARG A 204 -6.17 11.99 7.64
C ARG A 204 -5.70 12.65 8.93
N GLY A 205 -5.25 13.90 8.85
CA GLY A 205 -4.77 14.65 10.01
C GLY A 205 -5.84 14.88 11.10
N GLN A 206 -7.13 14.90 10.75
CA GLN A 206 -8.21 15.05 11.74
C GLN A 206 -8.50 13.77 12.51
N VAL A 207 -8.38 12.62 11.85
CA VAL A 207 -8.53 11.30 12.50
C VAL A 207 -7.28 11.00 13.31
N PHE A 208 -6.10 11.21 12.72
CA PHE A 208 -4.82 11.02 13.39
C PHE A 208 -4.70 11.84 14.69
N ALA A 209 -5.12 13.11 14.68
CA ALA A 209 -5.09 13.97 15.86
C ALA A 209 -6.08 13.57 16.99
N GLN A 210 -6.98 12.61 16.76
CA GLN A 210 -7.92 12.11 17.79
C GLN A 210 -7.38 10.92 18.58
N LEU A 211 -6.37 10.23 18.05
CA LEU A 211 -5.69 9.12 18.70
C LEU A 211 -4.85 9.64 19.88
N ASP A 212 -4.65 8.81 20.90
CA ASP A 212 -3.64 9.10 21.94
C ASP A 212 -2.22 8.92 21.39
N ASP A 213 -1.21 9.22 22.21
CA ASP A 213 0.17 9.27 21.71
C ASP A 213 0.72 7.87 21.38
N GLU A 214 0.34 6.85 22.16
CA GLU A 214 0.68 5.43 21.95
C GLU A 214 0.08 4.90 20.64
N GLN A 215 -1.22 5.10 20.41
CA GLN A 215 -1.86 4.69 19.15
C GLN A 215 -1.38 5.50 17.95
N ARG A 216 -0.98 6.78 18.14
CA ARG A 216 -0.35 7.56 17.07
C ARG A 216 1.02 7.04 16.71
N ALA A 217 1.84 6.68 17.70
CA ALA A 217 3.16 6.11 17.49
C ALA A 217 3.06 4.80 16.71
N GLY A 218 2.31 3.83 17.24
CA GLY A 218 2.13 2.54 16.56
C GLY A 218 1.51 2.68 15.17
N ALA A 219 0.46 3.50 15.00
CA ALA A 219 -0.16 3.63 13.67
C ALA A 219 0.71 4.41 12.68
N MET A 220 1.72 5.15 13.16
CA MET A 220 2.68 5.84 12.32
C MET A 220 3.77 4.90 11.83
N ALA A 221 4.24 3.99 12.68
CA ALA A 221 5.19 2.93 12.30
C ALA A 221 4.61 1.99 11.23
N GLU A 222 3.29 1.78 11.24
CA GLU A 222 2.61 0.82 10.36
C GLU A 222 2.10 1.43 9.03
N PHE A 223 2.61 2.60 8.62
CA PHE A 223 2.23 3.20 7.33
C PHE A 223 3.12 2.68 6.20
N ASP A 224 2.53 2.29 5.08
CA ASP A 224 3.25 1.82 3.88
C ASP A 224 3.82 3.01 3.04
N ASP A 225 3.38 4.25 3.30
CA ASP A 225 3.74 5.45 2.53
C ASP A 225 4.48 6.46 3.42
N ASP A 226 5.81 6.38 3.43
CA ASP A 226 6.70 7.27 4.20
C ASP A 226 6.48 8.75 3.89
N ALA A 227 6.20 9.07 2.62
CA ALA A 227 5.94 10.44 2.23
C ALA A 227 4.64 10.97 2.85
N MET A 228 3.63 10.12 2.98
CA MET A 228 2.40 10.43 3.72
C MET A 228 2.69 10.57 5.23
N ALA A 229 3.44 9.64 5.82
CA ALA A 229 3.82 9.67 7.24
C ALA A 229 4.57 10.98 7.58
N ALA A 230 5.58 11.33 6.77
CA ALA A 230 6.33 12.56 6.86
C ALA A 230 5.45 13.82 6.63
N GLU A 231 4.47 13.79 5.72
CA GLU A 231 3.51 14.89 5.54
C GLU A 231 2.61 15.06 6.78
N LEU A 232 2.12 13.96 7.37
CA LEU A 232 1.27 13.98 8.55
C LEU A 232 2.02 14.54 9.75
N MET A 233 3.22 14.02 10.05
CA MET A 233 4.10 14.59 11.07
C MET A 233 4.51 16.03 10.72
N GLY A 234 4.70 16.30 9.42
CA GLY A 234 4.84 17.60 8.78
C GLY A 234 3.94 18.68 9.38
N ASN A 235 2.67 18.33 9.57
CA ASN A 235 1.59 19.23 9.96
C ASN A 235 1.29 19.26 11.47
N MET A 236 1.94 18.41 12.27
CA MET A 236 1.77 18.37 13.72
C MET A 236 2.47 19.53 14.41
N ASP A 237 2.00 19.89 15.62
CA ASP A 237 2.77 20.73 16.52
C ASP A 237 4.06 20.00 16.94
N GLU A 238 5.16 20.74 17.04
CA GLU A 238 6.47 20.16 17.31
C GLU A 238 6.54 19.43 18.66
N SER A 239 5.77 19.89 19.65
CA SER A 239 5.69 19.22 20.95
C SER A 239 4.89 17.92 20.89
N ASP A 240 3.85 17.85 20.05
CA ASP A 240 3.08 16.63 19.86
C ASP A 240 3.85 15.60 19.03
N ALA A 241 4.51 16.04 17.96
CA ALA A 241 5.37 15.19 17.14
C ALA A 241 6.55 14.62 17.94
N SER A 242 7.19 15.44 18.78
CA SER A 242 8.28 14.98 19.64
C SER A 242 7.81 13.98 20.70
N ARG A 243 6.59 14.12 21.23
CA ARG A 243 6.04 13.16 22.20
C ARG A 243 5.74 11.84 21.51
N MET A 244 5.08 11.86 20.36
CA MET A 244 4.81 10.67 19.55
C MET A 244 6.10 9.92 19.20
N LEU A 245 7.13 10.61 18.69
CA LEU A 245 8.46 10.02 18.43
C LEU A 245 9.15 9.42 19.66
N SER A 246 8.77 9.85 20.87
CA SER A 246 9.36 9.31 22.11
C SER A 246 8.65 8.05 22.58
N GLU A 247 7.47 7.75 22.05
CA GLU A 247 6.69 6.54 22.32
C GLU A 247 6.82 5.51 21.18
N MET A 248 7.61 5.81 20.14
CA MET A 248 7.94 4.89 19.05
C MET A 248 9.22 4.13 19.37
N ASP A 249 9.36 2.94 18.80
CA ASP A 249 10.61 2.20 18.89
C ASP A 249 11.75 2.99 18.19
N PRO A 250 13.00 2.90 18.70
CA PRO A 250 14.08 3.79 18.26
C PRO A 250 14.40 3.74 16.77
N ASP A 251 14.26 2.58 16.15
CA ASP A 251 14.39 2.27 14.72
C ASP A 251 13.31 2.95 13.89
N ASP A 252 12.03 2.69 14.16
CA ASP A 252 10.91 3.36 13.48
C ASP A 252 11.02 4.89 13.59
N ALA A 253 11.40 5.38 14.77
CA ALA A 253 11.60 6.80 15.01
C ALA A 253 12.80 7.34 14.21
N ALA A 254 13.85 6.55 14.00
CA ALA A 254 15.01 6.94 13.21
C ALA A 254 14.68 7.03 11.72
N GLU A 255 13.94 6.06 11.20
CA GLU A 255 13.45 6.02 9.81
C GLU A 255 12.56 7.23 9.50
N LEU A 256 11.54 7.48 10.33
CA LEU A 256 10.64 8.61 10.10
C LEU A 256 11.35 9.96 10.24
N VAL A 257 12.40 10.03 11.06
CA VAL A 257 13.22 11.25 11.20
C VAL A 257 14.14 11.46 10.00
N SER A 258 14.60 10.42 9.30
CA SER A 258 15.43 10.57 8.10
C SER A 258 14.68 11.17 6.92
N GLU A 259 13.37 10.97 6.84
CA GLU A 259 12.50 11.56 5.81
C GLU A 259 12.22 13.05 6.03
N LEU A 260 12.54 13.59 7.22
CA LEU A 260 12.30 14.99 7.54
C LEU A 260 13.44 15.91 7.10
N ASP A 261 13.07 17.16 6.81
CA ASP A 261 14.04 18.23 6.67
C ASP A 261 14.94 18.33 7.93
N TYR A 262 16.25 18.42 7.73
CA TYR A 262 17.26 18.45 8.80
C TYR A 262 16.95 19.44 9.94
N ASP A 263 16.48 20.65 9.60
CA ASP A 263 16.16 21.69 10.58
C ASP A 263 14.98 21.27 11.49
N LYS A 264 14.01 20.52 10.95
CA LYS A 264 12.85 20.02 11.69
C LYS A 264 13.23 18.81 12.54
N ALA A 265 13.93 17.83 11.95
CA ALA A 265 14.48 16.67 12.66
C ALA A 265 15.27 17.10 13.91
N GLU A 266 16.23 18.01 13.75
CA GLU A 266 17.06 18.50 14.86
C GLU A 266 16.25 19.21 15.94
N LYS A 267 15.14 19.86 15.55
CA LYS A 267 14.26 20.54 16.49
C LYS A 267 13.43 19.56 17.30
N LEU A 268 12.87 18.53 16.67
CA LEU A 268 12.12 17.46 17.34
C LEU A 268 13.03 16.70 18.32
N LEU A 269 14.20 16.25 17.87
CA LEU A 269 15.18 15.54 18.71
C LEU A 269 15.62 16.34 19.95
N ARG A 270 15.61 17.68 19.91
CA ARG A 270 15.94 18.54 21.06
C ARG A 270 14.83 18.70 22.08
N LEU A 271 13.59 18.42 21.69
CA LEU A 271 12.42 18.46 22.57
C LEU A 271 12.24 17.15 23.34
N MET A 272 12.85 16.06 22.84
CA MET A 272 12.85 14.74 23.46
C MET A 272 13.72 14.65 24.72
N GLY A 273 13.53 13.56 25.46
CA GLY A 273 14.43 13.17 26.54
C GLY A 273 15.82 12.77 26.04
N VAL A 274 16.81 12.81 26.93
CA VAL A 274 18.23 12.60 26.56
C VAL A 274 18.51 11.14 26.18
N GLN A 275 17.73 10.18 26.69
CA GLN A 275 17.95 8.76 26.46
C GLN A 275 17.42 8.37 25.08
N GLU A 276 16.17 8.75 24.81
CA GLU A 276 15.44 8.56 23.56
C GLU A 276 16.17 9.26 22.41
N GLN A 277 16.55 10.53 22.60
CA GLN A 277 17.35 11.28 21.63
C GLN A 277 18.67 10.57 21.30
N ARG A 278 19.31 9.94 22.30
CA ARG A 278 20.61 9.29 22.10
C ARG A 278 20.46 7.99 21.32
N ALA A 279 19.42 7.21 21.57
CA ALA A 279 19.12 5.98 20.85
C ALA A 279 18.91 6.28 19.36
N ILE A 280 17.98 7.18 19.03
CA ILE A 280 17.68 7.57 17.63
C ILE A 280 18.93 8.13 16.94
N ARG A 281 19.69 8.99 17.61
CA ARG A 281 20.92 9.56 17.02
C ARG A 281 22.02 8.54 16.75
N GLN A 282 22.05 7.46 17.53
CA GLN A 282 22.99 6.37 17.30
C GLN A 282 22.62 5.65 15.99
N LEU A 283 21.34 5.33 15.80
CA LEU A 283 20.83 4.67 14.59
C LEU A 283 21.00 5.54 13.33
N LEU A 284 20.66 6.83 13.43
CA LEU A 284 20.91 7.82 12.37
C LEU A 284 22.40 7.94 11.96
N GLY A 285 23.32 7.45 12.79
CA GLY A 285 24.76 7.47 12.54
C GLY A 285 25.26 6.33 11.65
N TYR A 286 24.51 5.24 11.51
CA TYR A 286 24.85 4.14 10.61
C TYR A 286 24.49 4.49 9.16
N ARG A 287 24.90 3.69 8.19
CA ARG A 287 24.47 3.89 6.80
C ARG A 287 22.98 3.49 6.67
N GLU A 288 22.32 3.89 5.60
CA GLU A 288 21.05 3.26 5.20
C GLU A 288 21.34 1.80 4.80
N ASP A 289 20.33 0.94 4.86
CA ASP A 289 20.39 -0.46 4.41
C ASP A 289 21.42 -1.32 5.17
N THR A 290 21.62 -1.07 6.47
CA THR A 290 22.53 -1.89 7.30
C THR A 290 21.88 -2.38 8.59
N ALA A 291 22.43 -3.44 9.18
CA ALA A 291 21.97 -4.00 10.46
C ALA A 291 21.87 -2.94 11.57
N GLY A 292 22.80 -1.97 11.59
CA GLY A 292 22.80 -0.88 12.57
C GLY A 292 21.70 0.16 12.36
N ARG A 293 21.11 0.23 11.16
CA ARG A 293 20.00 1.12 10.81
C ARG A 293 18.66 0.56 11.28
N ILE A 294 18.46 -0.73 11.05
CA ILE A 294 17.22 -1.49 11.34
C ILE A 294 17.25 -2.19 12.71
N MET A 295 18.16 -1.80 13.60
CA MET A 295 18.21 -2.36 14.95
C MET A 295 17.54 -1.44 15.95
N THR A 296 16.83 -2.04 16.88
CA THR A 296 16.42 -1.38 18.12
C THR A 296 17.48 -1.53 19.21
N SER A 297 17.59 -0.50 20.05
CA SER A 297 18.44 -0.55 21.26
C SER A 297 17.73 -1.18 22.46
N GLU A 298 16.47 -1.58 22.30
CA GLU A 298 15.60 -2.11 23.35
C GLU A 298 15.72 -3.63 23.48
N PHE A 299 16.74 -4.10 24.21
CA PHE A 299 16.95 -5.54 24.43
C PHE A 299 17.20 -5.90 25.90
N ALA A 300 16.77 -7.09 26.29
CA ALA A 300 17.01 -7.61 27.64
C ALA A 300 18.39 -8.27 27.75
N ALA A 301 19.25 -7.74 28.63
CA ALA A 301 20.58 -8.30 28.91
C ALA A 301 20.89 -8.46 30.40
N LEU A 302 21.61 -9.53 30.76
CA LEU A 302 22.08 -9.79 32.13
C LEU A 302 23.49 -10.42 32.15
N PRO A 303 24.28 -10.20 33.21
CA PRO A 303 25.52 -10.95 33.40
C PRO A 303 25.30 -12.47 33.49
N GLU A 304 26.20 -13.26 32.93
CA GLU A 304 26.10 -14.73 32.89
C GLU A 304 26.01 -15.40 34.28
N ASP A 305 26.48 -14.73 35.33
CA ASP A 305 26.52 -15.26 36.69
C ASP A 305 25.18 -15.16 37.43
N LYS A 306 24.21 -14.43 36.86
CA LYS A 306 22.87 -14.25 37.40
C LYS A 306 22.05 -15.53 37.35
N THR A 307 20.98 -15.54 38.14
CA THR A 307 20.07 -16.69 38.24
C THR A 307 18.83 -16.51 37.36
N VAL A 308 18.12 -17.61 37.11
CA VAL A 308 16.80 -17.60 36.46
C VAL A 308 15.82 -16.68 37.21
N ALA A 309 15.87 -16.64 38.54
CA ALA A 309 15.05 -15.74 39.35
C ALA A 309 15.34 -14.25 39.05
N ASP A 310 16.60 -13.89 38.84
CA ASP A 310 17.01 -12.54 38.46
C ASP A 310 16.48 -12.16 37.07
N ALA A 311 16.56 -13.09 36.11
CA ALA A 311 15.99 -12.90 34.77
C ALA A 311 14.48 -12.70 34.81
N VAL A 312 13.75 -13.52 35.57
CA VAL A 312 12.30 -13.35 35.76
C VAL A 312 11.98 -12.02 36.45
N ALA A 313 12.82 -11.55 37.37
CA ALA A 313 12.64 -10.27 38.02
C ALA A 313 12.86 -9.09 37.06
N LEU A 314 13.88 -9.17 36.19
CA LEU A 314 14.11 -8.20 35.11
C LEU A 314 12.89 -8.14 34.19
N LEU A 315 12.48 -9.29 33.63
CA LEU A 315 11.38 -9.36 32.65
C LEU A 315 10.04 -8.88 33.22
N ARG A 316 9.80 -9.03 34.52
CA ARG A 316 8.59 -8.52 35.19
C ARG A 316 8.60 -7.01 35.44
N GLY A 317 9.76 -6.37 35.32
CA GLY A 317 9.94 -4.94 35.53
C GLY A 317 9.98 -4.13 34.24
N LEU A 318 9.94 -4.80 33.08
CA LEU A 318 9.82 -4.15 31.78
C LEU A 318 8.37 -3.69 31.55
N ASP A 319 8.22 -2.70 30.67
CA ASP A 319 6.93 -2.17 30.26
C ASP A 319 6.18 -3.18 29.34
N GLU A 320 4.88 -2.96 29.12
CA GLU A 320 4.01 -3.93 28.42
C GLU A 320 4.30 -3.99 26.90
N ASP A 321 4.76 -2.88 26.38
CA ASP A 321 5.13 -2.52 25.01
C ASP A 321 6.62 -2.71 24.69
N PHE A 322 7.39 -3.32 25.60
CA PHE A 322 8.81 -3.58 25.35
C PHE A 322 9.03 -4.54 24.17
N GLU A 323 9.66 -4.04 23.11
CA GLU A 323 10.09 -4.71 21.88
C GLU A 323 10.11 -6.25 21.93
N SER A 324 11.16 -6.84 22.53
CA SER A 324 11.30 -8.30 22.57
C SER A 324 11.81 -8.81 23.90
N VAL A 325 10.94 -9.54 24.60
CA VAL A 325 11.26 -10.31 25.83
C VAL A 325 11.58 -11.78 25.57
N ARG A 326 11.70 -12.19 24.29
CA ARG A 326 11.81 -13.61 23.92
C ARG A 326 13.20 -14.18 24.16
N TYR A 327 14.21 -13.34 24.05
CA TYR A 327 15.61 -13.64 24.34
C TYR A 327 16.12 -12.76 25.48
N VAL A 328 16.96 -13.34 26.32
CA VAL A 328 17.78 -12.61 27.29
C VAL A 328 19.23 -12.87 26.92
N TYR A 329 19.92 -11.83 26.50
CA TYR A 329 21.33 -11.87 26.12
C TYR A 329 22.20 -11.86 27.37
N LEU A 330 23.26 -12.67 27.35
CA LEU A 330 24.20 -12.78 28.46
C LEU A 330 25.49 -12.03 28.15
N THR A 331 25.96 -11.28 29.13
CA THR A 331 27.23 -10.56 29.03
C THR A 331 28.28 -11.13 29.98
N ASP A 332 29.53 -11.13 29.55
CA ASP A 332 30.68 -11.50 30.38
C ASP A 332 31.14 -10.36 31.31
N GLU A 333 32.27 -10.56 32.01
CA GLU A 333 32.86 -9.56 32.91
C GLU A 333 33.32 -8.27 32.19
N ASP A 334 33.58 -8.34 30.88
CA ASP A 334 33.99 -7.23 30.02
C ASP A 334 32.79 -6.58 29.29
N ASN A 335 31.54 -6.96 29.61
CA ASN A 335 30.29 -6.57 28.95
C ASN A 335 30.15 -7.03 27.47
N LYS A 336 30.83 -8.11 27.09
CA LYS A 336 30.71 -8.70 25.75
C LYS A 336 29.63 -9.76 25.72
N LEU A 337 28.98 -9.91 24.58
CA LEU A 337 28.00 -10.98 24.37
C LEU A 337 28.69 -12.36 24.52
N CYS A 338 28.22 -13.18 25.46
CA CYS A 338 28.75 -14.53 25.70
C CYS A 338 27.72 -15.65 25.56
N GLY A 339 26.43 -15.33 25.46
CA GLY A 339 25.39 -16.33 25.23
C GLY A 339 23.99 -15.74 25.16
N VAL A 340 23.01 -16.59 24.89
CA VAL A 340 21.59 -16.22 24.88
C VAL A 340 20.74 -17.26 25.59
N VAL A 341 19.72 -16.81 26.32
CA VAL A 341 18.73 -17.67 26.98
C VAL A 341 17.35 -17.32 26.46
N THR A 342 16.60 -18.32 26.02
CA THR A 342 15.22 -18.14 25.57
C THR A 342 14.26 -18.06 26.75
N LEU A 343 13.15 -17.33 26.59
CA LEU A 343 12.07 -17.31 27.58
C LEU A 343 11.55 -18.71 27.94
N ASN A 344 11.52 -19.62 26.96
CA ASN A 344 11.14 -21.02 27.18
C ASN A 344 12.08 -21.72 28.15
N GLN A 345 13.40 -21.52 28.04
CA GLN A 345 14.39 -22.06 28.98
C GLN A 345 14.23 -21.46 30.37
N ILE A 346 13.97 -20.15 30.48
CA ILE A 346 13.72 -19.46 31.76
C ILE A 346 12.51 -20.06 32.47
N ILE A 347 11.42 -20.35 31.76
CA ILE A 347 10.17 -20.86 32.34
C ILE A 347 10.31 -22.30 32.87
N VAL A 348 11.10 -23.16 32.21
CA VAL A 348 11.24 -24.58 32.60
C VAL A 348 12.38 -24.85 33.58
N SER A 349 13.25 -23.87 33.80
CA SER A 349 14.40 -23.99 34.69
C SER A 349 14.05 -23.67 36.14
N GLU A 350 14.84 -24.20 37.08
CA GLU A 350 14.66 -23.88 38.50
C GLU A 350 15.14 -22.44 38.78
N PRO A 351 14.48 -21.68 39.68
CA PRO A 351 14.80 -20.27 39.92
C PRO A 351 16.25 -20.00 40.34
N ASP A 352 16.88 -20.93 41.05
CA ASP A 352 18.24 -20.78 41.58
C ASP A 352 19.34 -21.22 40.56
N THR A 353 18.96 -21.73 39.39
CA THR A 353 19.91 -22.13 38.34
C THR A 353 20.58 -20.88 37.74
N ARG A 354 21.89 -20.95 37.45
CA ARG A 354 22.62 -19.86 36.80
C ARG A 354 22.30 -19.79 35.32
N LEU A 355 22.21 -18.59 34.76
CA LEU A 355 21.90 -18.37 33.35
C LEU A 355 22.96 -18.96 32.43
N GLY A 356 24.25 -18.82 32.78
CA GLY A 356 25.35 -19.44 32.02
C GLY A 356 25.32 -20.97 31.98
N ASP A 357 24.60 -21.64 32.89
CA ASP A 357 24.48 -23.11 32.86
C ASP A 357 23.42 -23.60 31.84
N ILE A 358 22.54 -22.72 31.38
CA ILE A 358 21.39 -23.03 30.50
C ILE A 358 21.43 -22.26 29.17
N CYS A 359 22.42 -21.40 28.96
CA CYS A 359 22.53 -20.58 27.77
C CYS A 359 23.02 -21.36 26.56
N THR A 360 22.74 -20.79 25.39
CA THR A 360 23.40 -21.17 24.13
C THR A 360 24.58 -20.23 23.93
N GLU A 361 25.81 -20.77 23.92
CA GLU A 361 27.05 -20.00 23.75
C GLU A 361 27.33 -19.62 22.28
N GLU A 362 26.98 -20.50 21.33
CA GLU A 362 27.11 -20.23 19.89
C GLU A 362 25.95 -19.34 19.42
N VAL A 363 26.08 -18.04 19.63
CA VAL A 363 25.11 -17.03 19.20
C VAL A 363 25.44 -16.55 17.79
N ILE A 364 24.45 -16.53 16.92
CA ILE A 364 24.55 -15.91 15.59
C ILE A 364 24.37 -14.41 15.79
N THR A 365 25.27 -13.60 15.23
CA THR A 365 25.36 -12.16 15.45
C THR A 365 25.60 -11.44 14.13
N ALA A 366 25.10 -10.21 14.00
CA ALA A 366 25.46 -9.30 12.92
C ALA A 366 26.41 -8.20 13.41
N SER A 367 27.23 -7.67 12.51
CA SER A 367 27.92 -6.40 12.65
C SER A 367 26.98 -5.26 12.23
N PRO A 368 27.08 -4.06 12.83
CA PRO A 368 26.22 -2.93 12.48
C PRO A 368 26.38 -2.43 11.02
N GLU A 369 27.46 -2.82 10.36
CA GLU A 369 27.75 -2.46 8.96
C GLU A 369 27.36 -3.57 7.98
N ASP A 370 26.90 -4.73 8.48
CA ASP A 370 26.40 -5.80 7.62
C ASP A 370 25.15 -5.34 6.88
N ASP A 371 24.96 -5.88 5.68
CA ASP A 371 23.82 -5.58 4.83
C ASP A 371 22.51 -6.06 5.47
N GLN A 372 21.44 -5.29 5.31
CA GLN A 372 20.15 -5.64 5.89
C GLN A 372 19.57 -6.93 5.28
N GLU A 373 19.80 -7.20 4.00
CA GLU A 373 19.31 -8.40 3.31
C GLU A 373 19.98 -9.65 3.91
N ASP A 374 21.30 -9.63 4.07
CA ASP A 374 22.08 -10.71 4.69
C ASP A 374 21.56 -11.03 6.11
N VAL A 375 21.29 -9.98 6.90
CA VAL A 375 20.77 -10.09 8.25
C VAL A 375 19.39 -10.74 8.26
N ALA A 376 18.50 -10.30 7.38
CA ALA A 376 17.15 -10.84 7.26
C ALA A 376 17.16 -12.29 6.76
N GLU A 377 18.02 -12.62 5.80
CA GLU A 377 18.22 -14.00 5.32
C GLU A 377 18.69 -14.93 6.43
N ASP A 378 19.66 -14.51 7.25
CA ASP A 378 20.14 -15.32 8.37
C ASP A 378 19.07 -15.49 9.46
N ILE A 379 18.30 -14.46 9.78
CA ILE A 379 17.13 -14.56 10.67
C ILE A 379 16.15 -15.62 10.15
N ALA A 380 15.79 -15.56 8.86
CA ALA A 380 14.87 -16.50 8.24
C ALA A 380 15.43 -17.94 8.19
N LYS A 381 16.69 -18.10 7.78
CA LYS A 381 17.41 -19.38 7.64
C LYS A 381 17.55 -20.11 8.98
N TYR A 382 17.87 -19.38 10.04
CA TYR A 382 18.05 -19.94 11.38
C TYR A 382 16.77 -19.92 12.23
N ASN A 383 15.65 -19.40 11.69
CA ASN A 383 14.36 -19.25 12.38
C ASN A 383 14.52 -18.49 13.71
N LEU A 384 15.29 -17.40 13.67
CA LEU A 384 15.49 -16.53 14.83
C LEU A 384 14.28 -15.62 14.98
N LEU A 385 13.97 -15.24 16.22
CA LEU A 385 12.93 -14.23 16.51
C LEU A 385 13.53 -12.83 16.70
N ALA A 386 14.86 -12.76 16.81
CA ALA A 386 15.66 -11.55 16.83
C ALA A 386 17.14 -11.96 16.70
N MET A 387 17.95 -11.13 16.06
CA MET A 387 19.39 -11.32 15.93
C MET A 387 20.16 -10.18 16.64
N PRO A 388 21.12 -10.50 17.52
CA PRO A 388 21.94 -9.48 18.18
C PRO A 388 22.92 -8.81 17.22
N VAL A 389 22.98 -7.47 17.29
CA VAL A 389 23.98 -6.65 16.61
C VAL A 389 25.10 -6.30 17.58
N VAL A 390 26.33 -6.66 17.23
CA VAL A 390 27.52 -6.49 18.07
C VAL A 390 28.56 -5.59 17.41
N ALA A 391 29.21 -4.76 18.21
CA ALA A 391 30.36 -3.99 17.76
C ALA A 391 31.59 -4.91 17.51
N ASP A 392 32.59 -4.40 16.78
CA ASP A 392 33.86 -5.09 16.50
C ASP A 392 34.58 -5.65 17.75
N ASP A 393 34.35 -5.03 18.92
CA ASP A 393 34.96 -5.42 20.18
C ASP A 393 34.14 -6.44 21.00
N GLY A 394 32.94 -6.79 20.51
CA GLY A 394 32.04 -7.80 21.06
C GLY A 394 30.93 -7.25 21.98
N HIS A 395 30.82 -5.93 22.15
CA HIS A 395 29.72 -5.34 22.93
C HIS A 395 28.40 -5.34 22.15
N MET A 396 27.31 -5.60 22.85
CA MET A 396 25.95 -5.48 22.32
C MET A 396 25.64 -4.01 21.99
N LEU A 397 25.15 -3.79 20.77
CA LEU A 397 24.66 -2.49 20.31
C LEU A 397 23.13 -2.45 20.28
N GLY A 398 22.50 -3.55 19.82
CA GLY A 398 21.07 -3.65 19.60
C GLY A 398 20.65 -5.06 19.17
N ILE A 399 19.41 -5.19 18.74
CA ILE A 399 18.87 -6.40 18.10
C ILE A 399 18.09 -5.99 16.85
N VAL A 400 18.05 -6.87 15.85
CA VAL A 400 17.10 -6.77 14.72
C VAL A 400 16.01 -7.80 14.96
N THR A 401 14.74 -7.43 14.89
CA THR A 401 13.63 -8.35 15.12
C THR A 401 13.27 -9.12 13.86
N VAL A 402 12.34 -10.07 13.97
CA VAL A 402 11.92 -10.88 12.81
C VAL A 402 10.91 -10.13 11.94
N ASP A 403 10.20 -9.18 12.53
CA ASP A 403 9.25 -8.26 11.91
C ASP A 403 9.99 -7.33 10.97
N ASP A 404 10.97 -6.56 11.48
CA ASP A 404 11.81 -5.67 10.65
C ASP A 404 12.50 -6.45 9.52
N ALA A 405 12.97 -7.66 9.83
CA ALA A 405 13.58 -8.53 8.83
C ALA A 405 12.60 -9.00 7.75
N LEU A 406 11.30 -9.14 8.07
CA LEU A 406 10.28 -9.47 7.07
C LEU A 406 10.00 -8.27 6.16
N ASP A 407 9.97 -7.07 6.72
CA ASP A 407 9.75 -5.84 5.96
C ASP A 407 10.91 -5.57 5.01
N VAL A 408 12.15 -5.72 5.48
CA VAL A 408 13.37 -5.70 4.64
C VAL A 408 13.27 -6.71 3.49
N LEU A 409 12.85 -7.95 3.75
CA LEU A 409 12.69 -8.94 2.67
C LEU A 409 11.63 -8.56 1.64
N GLU A 410 10.58 -7.84 2.04
CA GLU A 410 9.56 -7.33 1.13
C GLU A 410 10.08 -6.14 0.31
N GLU A 411 10.79 -5.21 0.94
CA GLU A 411 11.44 -4.07 0.31
C GLU A 411 12.48 -4.49 -0.72
N GLU A 412 13.43 -5.36 -0.35
CA GLU A 412 14.45 -5.88 -1.25
C GLU A 412 13.80 -6.63 -2.43
N HIS A 413 12.72 -7.38 -2.19
CA HIS A 413 11.98 -8.04 -3.26
C HIS A 413 11.28 -7.04 -4.21
N ALA A 414 10.75 -5.94 -3.67
CA ALA A 414 10.13 -4.88 -4.45
C ALA A 414 11.17 -4.12 -5.28
N GLU A 415 12.34 -3.82 -4.70
CA GLU A 415 13.48 -3.24 -5.39
C GLU A 415 13.95 -4.14 -6.54
N ASP A 416 14.12 -5.44 -6.26
CA ASP A 416 14.48 -6.45 -7.24
C ASP A 416 13.54 -6.46 -8.45
N LEU A 417 12.23 -6.45 -8.17
CA LEU A 417 11.19 -6.40 -9.20
C LEU A 417 11.26 -5.10 -10.01
N GLN A 418 11.53 -3.97 -9.35
CA GLN A 418 11.72 -2.68 -10.00
C GLN A 418 12.94 -2.70 -10.94
N ILE A 419 14.08 -3.24 -10.49
CA ILE A 419 15.30 -3.37 -11.29
C ILE A 419 15.05 -4.31 -12.49
N ALA A 420 14.35 -5.43 -12.27
CA ALA A 420 13.92 -6.39 -13.30
C ALA A 420 13.04 -5.78 -14.40
N GLY A 421 12.56 -4.55 -14.21
CA GLY A 421 11.63 -3.88 -15.12
C GLY A 421 10.19 -4.31 -14.91
N GLY A 422 9.89 -4.96 -13.79
CA GLY A 422 8.56 -4.94 -13.19
C GLY A 422 8.16 -3.49 -12.91
N ALA A 423 6.89 -3.16 -13.12
CA ALA A 423 6.37 -1.99 -12.44
C ALA A 423 6.28 -2.38 -10.95
N PRO A 424 6.55 -1.46 -10.00
CA PRO A 424 6.27 -1.72 -8.60
C PRO A 424 4.84 -2.25 -8.49
N SER A 425 4.68 -3.38 -7.79
CA SER A 425 3.37 -3.81 -7.32
C SER A 425 2.92 -2.80 -6.27
N ASP A 426 1.67 -2.36 -6.43
CA ASP A 426 0.87 -1.65 -5.45
C ASP A 426 1.33 -0.24 -5.04
N ASP A 427 0.94 0.73 -5.87
CA ASP A 427 0.16 1.84 -5.34
C ASP A 427 -1.09 2.01 -6.22
N ASP A 428 -2.18 1.38 -5.77
CA ASP A 428 -3.51 1.40 -6.38
C ASP A 428 -4.11 2.84 -6.40
N ASN A 429 -3.38 3.86 -5.94
CA ASN A 429 -3.82 5.24 -5.85
C ASN A 429 -3.26 6.21 -6.91
N ALA A 430 -2.34 5.80 -7.78
CA ALA A 430 -1.90 6.63 -8.91
C ALA A 430 -2.91 6.57 -10.07
N GLN A 431 -3.98 7.40 -10.01
CA GLN A 431 -5.00 7.62 -11.07
C GLN A 431 -4.43 8.18 -12.42
N GLY A 432 -3.14 8.01 -12.72
CA GLY A 432 -2.48 8.57 -13.88
C GLY A 432 -1.40 7.67 -14.49
N GLY A 433 -1.69 6.39 -14.76
CA GLY A 433 -0.67 5.44 -15.22
C GLY A 433 -0.98 4.56 -16.43
N ASP A 434 -2.25 4.26 -16.75
CA ASP A 434 -2.61 3.16 -17.68
C ASP A 434 -1.89 3.22 -19.04
N LEU A 435 -1.72 4.42 -19.59
CA LEU A 435 -1.07 4.61 -20.88
C LEU A 435 0.45 4.44 -20.80
N VAL A 436 1.08 4.92 -19.72
CA VAL A 436 2.53 4.78 -19.50
C VAL A 436 2.87 3.31 -19.25
N TRP A 437 2.07 2.63 -18.44
CA TRP A 437 2.16 1.19 -18.23
C TRP A 437 2.07 0.41 -19.55
N LEU A 438 1.07 0.72 -20.38
CA LEU A 438 0.88 0.05 -21.68
C LEU A 438 2.06 0.30 -22.63
N LEU A 439 2.59 1.53 -22.66
CA LEU A 439 3.74 1.93 -23.47
C LEU A 439 5.02 1.20 -23.01
N ARG A 440 5.28 1.13 -21.71
CA ARG A 440 6.44 0.41 -21.16
C ARG A 440 6.37 -1.08 -21.46
N ARG A 441 5.22 -1.69 -21.18
CA ARG A 441 4.99 -3.14 -21.37
C ARG A 441 5.06 -3.60 -22.82
N ASN A 442 4.70 -2.75 -23.77
CA ASN A 442 4.65 -3.09 -25.20
C ASN A 442 5.61 -2.25 -26.05
N ALA A 443 6.73 -1.80 -25.49
CA ALA A 443 7.70 -0.97 -26.18
C ALA A 443 8.19 -1.59 -27.51
N TRP A 444 8.36 -2.92 -27.55
CA TRP A 444 8.71 -3.68 -28.75
C TRP A 444 7.74 -3.42 -29.92
N PHE A 445 6.45 -3.26 -29.65
CA PHE A 445 5.43 -3.03 -30.67
C PHE A 445 5.59 -1.64 -31.29
N PHE A 446 5.81 -0.61 -30.47
CA PHE A 446 6.02 0.74 -30.96
C PHE A 446 7.32 0.87 -31.76
N LEU A 447 8.40 0.24 -31.29
CA LEU A 447 9.67 0.17 -32.03
C LEU A 447 9.51 -0.58 -33.35
N TRP A 448 8.74 -1.66 -33.39
CA TRP A 448 8.43 -2.37 -34.63
C TRP A 448 7.68 -1.48 -35.63
N VAL A 449 6.64 -0.75 -35.19
CA VAL A 449 5.87 0.15 -36.06
C VAL A 449 6.77 1.26 -36.62
N VAL A 450 7.57 1.90 -35.79
CA VAL A 450 8.50 2.97 -36.20
C VAL A 450 9.57 2.43 -37.15
N GLY A 451 10.17 1.28 -36.83
CA GLY A 451 11.18 0.61 -37.64
C GLY A 451 10.66 0.21 -39.02
N ALA A 452 9.49 -0.44 -39.06
CA ALA A 452 8.83 -0.83 -40.29
C ALA A 452 8.44 0.39 -41.14
N ALA A 453 7.93 1.47 -40.53
CA ALA A 453 7.60 2.70 -41.23
C ALA A 453 8.85 3.38 -41.82
N ALA A 454 9.94 3.45 -41.05
CA ALA A 454 11.21 4.02 -41.51
C ALA A 454 11.79 3.22 -42.71
N MET A 455 11.74 1.89 -42.62
CA MET A 455 12.14 1.00 -43.72
C MET A 455 11.25 1.20 -44.95
N ALA A 456 9.92 1.26 -44.77
CA ALA A 456 8.97 1.46 -45.87
C ALA A 456 9.12 2.82 -46.55
N ALA A 457 9.60 3.85 -45.85
CA ALA A 457 9.88 5.16 -46.41
C ALA A 457 11.25 5.24 -47.11
N GLY A 458 12.29 4.60 -46.55
CA GLY A 458 13.67 4.73 -47.01
C GLY A 458 14.07 3.77 -48.15
N LEU A 459 13.68 2.50 -48.06
CA LEU A 459 14.10 1.46 -49.01
C LEU A 459 13.56 1.64 -50.44
N PRO A 460 12.37 2.21 -50.69
CA PRO A 460 11.93 2.50 -52.06
C PRO A 460 12.83 3.50 -52.79
N ALA A 461 13.48 4.42 -52.07
CA ALA A 461 14.45 5.35 -52.66
C ALA A 461 15.72 4.62 -53.15
N LEU A 462 15.98 3.41 -52.66
CA LEU A 462 17.06 2.52 -53.07
C LEU A 462 16.63 1.52 -54.17
N GLY A 463 15.40 1.62 -54.67
CA GLY A 463 14.88 0.76 -55.75
C GLY A 463 14.21 -0.54 -55.28
N VAL A 464 13.92 -0.68 -53.98
CA VAL A 464 13.26 -1.87 -53.41
C VAL A 464 11.74 -1.69 -53.39
N ASP A 465 11.00 -2.65 -53.92
CA ASP A 465 9.54 -2.64 -53.89
C ASP A 465 8.98 -2.63 -52.45
N SER A 466 7.98 -1.78 -52.18
CA SER A 466 7.38 -1.66 -50.85
C SER A 466 6.79 -2.97 -50.30
N SER A 467 6.31 -3.86 -51.17
CA SER A 467 5.82 -5.20 -50.78
C SER A 467 6.95 -6.10 -50.27
N THR A 468 8.14 -5.98 -50.84
CA THR A 468 9.35 -6.72 -50.44
C THR A 468 9.84 -6.26 -49.07
N VAL A 469 9.82 -4.94 -48.84
CA VAL A 469 10.17 -4.33 -47.55
C VAL A 469 9.27 -4.86 -46.43
N LEU A 470 7.96 -4.93 -46.67
CA LEU A 470 7.00 -5.43 -45.67
C LEU A 470 7.24 -6.91 -45.32
N LEU A 471 7.57 -7.74 -46.32
CA LEU A 471 7.91 -9.15 -46.11
C LEU A 471 9.20 -9.34 -45.31
N MET A 472 10.21 -8.49 -45.54
CA MET A 472 11.44 -8.50 -44.73
C MET A 472 11.15 -8.12 -43.28
N CYS A 473 10.27 -7.14 -43.04
CA CYS A 473 9.90 -6.68 -41.70
C CYS A 473 9.09 -7.71 -40.88
N ALA A 474 8.57 -8.77 -41.49
CA ALA A 474 7.75 -9.77 -40.80
C ALA A 474 8.50 -10.50 -39.66
N ALA A 475 9.83 -10.62 -39.75
CA ALA A 475 10.67 -11.24 -38.73
C ALA A 475 11.21 -10.23 -37.69
N MET A 476 10.99 -8.93 -37.88
CA MET A 476 11.49 -7.89 -36.97
C MET A 476 10.95 -8.02 -35.54
N PRO A 477 9.67 -8.37 -35.28
CA PRO A 477 9.18 -8.58 -33.91
C PRO A 477 9.98 -9.64 -33.15
N VAL A 478 10.43 -10.72 -33.81
CA VAL A 478 11.25 -11.76 -33.18
C VAL A 478 12.58 -11.19 -32.70
N ALA A 479 13.21 -10.30 -33.49
CA ALA A 479 14.45 -9.65 -33.09
C ALA A 479 14.27 -8.72 -31.88
N LEU A 480 13.18 -7.95 -31.84
CA LEU A 480 12.91 -6.98 -30.78
C LEU A 480 12.52 -7.67 -29.47
N VAL A 481 11.62 -8.66 -29.51
CA VAL A 481 11.20 -9.40 -28.32
C VAL A 481 12.37 -10.16 -27.72
N VAL A 482 13.19 -10.84 -28.53
CA VAL A 482 14.35 -11.57 -28.00
C VAL A 482 15.45 -10.62 -27.48
N ALA A 483 15.56 -9.41 -28.03
CA ALA A 483 16.46 -8.38 -27.50
C ALA A 483 16.00 -7.85 -26.13
N ASP A 484 14.69 -7.70 -25.94
CA ASP A 484 14.07 -7.40 -24.64
C ASP A 484 14.32 -8.53 -23.64
N ASP A 485 14.00 -9.78 -24.02
CA ASP A 485 14.24 -10.98 -23.21
C ASP A 485 15.72 -11.14 -22.80
N SER A 486 16.66 -10.69 -23.65
CA SER A 486 18.09 -10.74 -23.32
C SER A 486 18.46 -9.81 -22.17
N ILE A 487 17.76 -8.68 -22.01
CA ILE A 487 17.92 -7.79 -20.86
C ILE A 487 17.25 -8.40 -19.64
N SER A 488 16.03 -8.94 -19.75
CA SER A 488 15.41 -9.66 -18.63
C SER A 488 16.28 -10.81 -18.13
N TYR A 489 16.97 -11.54 -19.02
CA TYR A 489 17.94 -12.56 -18.62
C TYR A 489 19.16 -11.99 -17.89
N VAL A 490 19.68 -10.84 -18.35
CA VAL A 490 20.81 -10.16 -17.68
C VAL A 490 20.39 -9.67 -16.31
N THR A 491 19.23 -9.03 -16.21
CA THR A 491 18.75 -8.47 -14.95
C THR A 491 18.41 -9.58 -13.96
N ASN A 492 17.67 -10.61 -14.36
CA ASN A 492 17.40 -11.74 -13.46
C ASN A 492 18.69 -12.44 -12.99
N PHE A 493 19.74 -12.48 -13.82
CA PHE A 493 21.03 -13.00 -13.39
C PHE A 493 21.73 -12.08 -12.38
N PHE A 494 21.61 -10.77 -12.56
CA PHE A 494 22.13 -9.78 -11.63
C PHE A 494 21.48 -9.92 -10.25
N LEU A 495 20.14 -9.96 -10.18
CA LEU A 495 19.38 -10.09 -8.92
C LEU A 495 19.64 -11.44 -8.23
N GLN A 496 19.67 -12.54 -8.99
CA GLN A 496 19.86 -13.86 -8.38
C GLN A 496 21.30 -14.18 -7.94
N ASN A 497 22.29 -13.37 -8.32
CA ASN A 497 23.69 -13.73 -8.12
C ASN A 497 24.50 -12.50 -7.71
N ASP A 498 24.53 -12.28 -6.41
CA ASP A 498 25.43 -11.33 -5.77
C ASP A 498 26.90 -11.66 -6.16
N PRO A 499 27.71 -10.70 -6.61
CA PRO A 499 29.14 -10.89 -6.84
C PRO A 499 29.97 -11.35 -5.63
N ASP A 500 29.58 -11.04 -4.41
CA ASP A 500 30.31 -11.33 -3.17
C ASP A 500 30.01 -12.73 -2.60
N ASP A 501 28.98 -13.37 -3.14
CA ASP A 501 28.59 -14.73 -2.82
C ASP A 501 29.59 -15.78 -3.34
N ASP A 502 30.02 -16.70 -2.48
CA ASP A 502 31.01 -17.75 -2.79
C ASP A 502 30.52 -18.75 -3.87
N ASP A 503 29.19 -18.92 -3.99
CA ASP A 503 28.54 -19.80 -4.97
C ASP A 503 28.17 -19.07 -6.28
N SER A 504 28.46 -17.76 -6.38
CA SER A 504 28.08 -16.94 -7.53
C SER A 504 28.77 -17.41 -8.83
N PRO A 505 28.03 -17.57 -9.95
CA PRO A 505 28.62 -17.97 -11.21
C PRO A 505 29.57 -16.89 -11.75
N SER A 506 30.82 -17.27 -12.00
CA SER A 506 31.81 -16.35 -12.59
C SER A 506 31.30 -15.64 -13.86
N MET A 507 31.79 -14.41 -14.09
CA MET A 507 31.43 -13.62 -15.28
C MET A 507 31.72 -14.37 -16.60
N LEU A 508 32.78 -15.20 -16.63
CA LEU A 508 33.05 -16.10 -17.76
C LEU A 508 31.94 -17.15 -17.93
N GLY A 509 31.49 -17.78 -16.84
CA GLY A 509 30.35 -18.70 -16.85
C GLY A 509 29.10 -18.05 -17.42
N PHE A 510 28.78 -16.83 -16.97
CA PHE A 510 27.67 -16.03 -17.50
C PHE A 510 27.81 -15.75 -19.01
N THR A 511 29.00 -15.32 -19.47
CA THR A 511 29.23 -15.02 -20.90
C THR A 511 29.04 -16.24 -21.79
N VAL A 512 29.49 -17.41 -21.35
CA VAL A 512 29.35 -18.66 -22.12
C VAL A 512 27.88 -19.08 -22.17
N LYS A 513 27.15 -18.98 -21.05
CA LYS A 513 25.73 -19.34 -20.97
C LYS A 513 24.86 -18.39 -21.81
N SER A 514 25.04 -17.08 -21.68
CA SER A 514 24.33 -16.06 -22.47
C SER A 514 24.58 -16.22 -23.97
N LEU A 515 25.84 -16.37 -24.38
CA LEU A 515 26.18 -16.60 -25.80
C LEU A 515 25.60 -17.92 -26.31
N GLY A 516 25.61 -18.98 -25.49
CA GLY A 516 25.01 -20.27 -25.81
C GLY A 516 23.51 -20.16 -26.09
N ILE A 517 22.77 -19.44 -25.23
CA ILE A 517 21.34 -19.16 -25.41
C ILE A 517 21.10 -18.36 -26.69
N GLY A 518 21.89 -17.30 -26.92
CA GLY A 518 21.80 -16.49 -28.14
C GLY A 518 22.03 -17.29 -29.42
N VAL A 519 22.99 -18.22 -29.44
CA VAL A 519 23.25 -19.11 -30.57
C VAL A 519 22.06 -20.05 -30.81
N VAL A 520 21.47 -20.61 -29.76
CA VAL A 520 20.30 -21.48 -29.88
C VAL A 520 19.10 -20.72 -30.45
N LEU A 521 18.79 -19.54 -29.93
CA LEU A 521 17.66 -18.72 -30.40
C LEU A 521 17.87 -18.22 -31.84
N ALA A 522 19.09 -17.81 -32.20
CA ALA A 522 19.43 -17.46 -33.56
C ALA A 522 19.31 -18.66 -34.52
N ALA A 523 19.72 -19.86 -34.08
CA ALA A 523 19.54 -21.08 -34.86
C ALA A 523 18.05 -21.40 -35.08
N VAL A 524 17.19 -21.17 -34.08
CA VAL A 524 15.72 -21.31 -34.22
C VAL A 524 15.17 -20.32 -35.27
N ALA A 525 15.61 -19.06 -35.25
CA ALA A 525 15.21 -18.07 -36.26
C ALA A 525 15.64 -18.48 -37.68
N VAL A 526 16.86 -19.01 -37.83
CA VAL A 526 17.35 -19.54 -39.13
C VAL A 526 16.58 -20.80 -39.54
N LEU A 527 16.29 -21.70 -38.62
CA LEU A 527 15.48 -22.90 -38.90
C LEU A 527 14.07 -22.53 -39.33
N ALA A 528 13.45 -21.50 -38.73
CA ALA A 528 12.17 -20.97 -39.17
C ALA A 528 12.24 -20.46 -40.61
N ALA A 529 13.32 -19.77 -40.99
CA ALA A 529 13.55 -19.35 -42.37
C ALA A 529 13.63 -20.55 -43.34
N LEU A 530 14.37 -21.60 -42.96
CA LEU A 530 14.55 -22.81 -43.77
C LEU A 530 13.26 -23.64 -43.87
N MET A 531 12.49 -23.72 -42.79
CA MET A 531 11.18 -24.39 -42.78
C MET A 531 10.19 -23.66 -43.70
N LEU A 532 10.16 -22.33 -43.64
CA LEU A 532 9.28 -21.53 -44.48
C LEU A 532 9.64 -21.67 -45.97
N ASP A 533 10.94 -21.71 -46.30
CA ASP A 533 11.42 -22.06 -47.65
C ASP A 533 10.97 -23.46 -48.06
N SER A 534 10.99 -24.43 -47.13
CA SER A 534 10.65 -25.82 -47.44
C SER A 534 9.17 -26.07 -47.71
N VAL A 535 8.28 -25.37 -47.00
CA VAL A 535 6.80 -25.53 -47.04
C VAL A 535 6.18 -24.75 -48.19
N VAL A 536 6.71 -23.56 -48.51
CA VAL A 536 6.12 -22.62 -49.48
C VAL A 536 6.66 -22.82 -50.90
N ARG A 537 7.36 -23.94 -51.17
CA ARG A 537 7.91 -24.34 -52.49
C ARG A 537 6.90 -24.40 -53.67
N ALA A 538 5.65 -24.00 -53.46
CA ALA A 538 4.61 -23.79 -54.48
C ALA A 538 4.34 -22.31 -54.84
N GLY A 539 5.08 -21.33 -54.31
CA GLY A 539 4.88 -19.87 -54.49
C GLY A 539 5.94 -19.12 -55.31
N SER A 540 5.99 -17.78 -55.18
CA SER A 540 6.96 -16.91 -55.89
C SER A 540 8.34 -16.91 -55.20
N PRO A 541 9.45 -17.23 -55.91
CA PRO A 541 10.79 -17.32 -55.32
C PRO A 541 11.30 -16.02 -54.66
N ALA A 542 10.88 -14.86 -55.19
CA ALA A 542 11.30 -13.55 -54.69
C ALA A 542 10.70 -13.20 -53.31
N ALA A 543 9.44 -13.61 -53.05
CA ALA A 543 8.81 -13.39 -51.74
C ALA A 543 9.50 -14.23 -50.65
N LEU A 544 9.87 -15.47 -50.99
CA LEU A 544 10.58 -16.37 -50.07
C LEU A 544 11.98 -15.84 -49.72
N ALA A 545 12.73 -15.36 -50.70
CA ALA A 545 14.04 -14.74 -50.46
C ALA A 545 13.96 -13.51 -49.53
N SER A 546 12.86 -12.75 -49.63
CA SER A 546 12.62 -11.55 -48.81
C SER A 546 12.33 -11.91 -47.35
N VAL A 547 11.45 -12.88 -47.10
CA VAL A 547 11.15 -13.35 -45.75
C VAL A 547 12.38 -14.01 -45.12
N SER A 548 13.10 -14.85 -45.87
CA SER A 548 14.35 -15.47 -45.43
C SER A 548 15.39 -14.42 -45.01
N THR A 549 15.53 -13.34 -45.79
CA THR A 549 16.41 -12.21 -45.45
C THR A 549 16.01 -11.55 -44.13
N GLY A 550 14.71 -11.38 -43.87
CA GLY A 550 14.21 -10.90 -42.58
C GLY A 550 14.62 -11.80 -41.41
N PHE A 551 14.46 -13.11 -41.53
CA PHE A 551 14.85 -14.05 -40.47
C PHE A 551 16.37 -14.11 -40.24
N PHE A 552 17.18 -13.98 -41.30
CA PHE A 552 18.64 -13.87 -41.14
C PHE A 552 19.05 -12.58 -40.43
N ALA A 553 18.39 -11.46 -40.75
CA ALA A 553 18.60 -10.20 -40.05
C ALA A 553 18.19 -10.31 -38.57
N ALA A 554 17.07 -10.99 -38.28
CA ALA A 554 16.65 -11.28 -36.91
C ALA A 554 17.67 -12.16 -36.16
N ALA A 555 18.17 -13.24 -36.77
CA ALA A 555 19.16 -14.11 -36.16
C ALA A 555 20.46 -13.36 -35.79
N ALA A 556 20.92 -12.45 -36.66
CA ALA A 556 22.08 -11.63 -36.38
C ALA A 556 21.85 -10.59 -35.27
N ALA A 557 20.65 -9.98 -35.23
CA ALA A 557 20.27 -9.08 -34.14
C ALA A 557 20.19 -9.82 -32.79
N ILE A 558 19.65 -11.05 -32.77
CA ILE A 558 19.62 -11.92 -31.59
C ILE A 558 21.03 -12.21 -31.10
N LEU A 559 21.93 -12.66 -31.97
CA LEU A 559 23.33 -12.93 -31.61
C LEU A 559 24.02 -11.72 -31.01
N LEU A 560 23.80 -10.53 -31.58
CA LEU A 560 24.40 -9.31 -31.05
C LEU A 560 23.81 -8.93 -29.69
N SER A 561 22.50 -9.09 -29.49
CA SER A 561 21.85 -8.77 -28.21
C SER A 561 22.46 -9.60 -27.07
N PHE A 562 22.61 -10.91 -27.28
CA PHE A 562 23.27 -11.80 -26.32
C PHE A 562 24.80 -11.63 -26.22
N LEU A 563 25.45 -11.14 -27.28
CA LEU A 563 26.87 -10.77 -27.23
C LEU A 563 27.10 -9.53 -26.35
N LEU A 564 26.12 -8.63 -26.28
CA LEU A 564 26.17 -7.42 -25.45
C LEU A 564 25.74 -7.67 -24.00
N SER A 565 25.10 -8.79 -23.69
CA SER A 565 24.67 -9.16 -22.32
C SER A 565 25.75 -8.99 -21.24
N PRO A 566 27.03 -9.39 -21.43
CA PRO A 566 28.07 -9.17 -20.42
C PRO A 566 28.37 -7.69 -20.15
N LEU A 567 28.22 -6.82 -21.16
CA LEU A 567 28.42 -5.37 -20.99
C LEU A 567 27.28 -4.76 -20.18
N TYR A 568 26.04 -5.22 -20.38
CA TYR A 568 24.90 -4.80 -19.59
C TYR A 568 25.02 -5.24 -18.13
N LEU A 569 25.49 -6.47 -17.88
CA LEU A 569 25.74 -6.97 -16.51
C LEU A 569 26.80 -6.13 -15.78
N VAL A 570 27.92 -5.82 -16.44
CA VAL A 570 28.97 -4.95 -15.86
C VAL A 570 28.46 -3.53 -15.61
N TYR A 571 27.53 -3.05 -16.44
CA TYR A 571 26.91 -1.74 -16.24
C TYR A 571 26.00 -1.72 -15.01
N LEU A 572 25.21 -2.78 -14.79
CA LEU A 572 24.35 -2.94 -13.61
C LEU A 572 25.18 -2.95 -12.33
N ARG A 573 26.16 -3.86 -12.22
CA ARG A 573 27.04 -3.96 -11.02
C ARG A 573 27.76 -2.66 -10.69
N LYS A 574 28.19 -1.89 -11.69
CA LYS A 574 28.87 -0.61 -11.46
C LYS A 574 27.94 0.53 -11.00
N ARG A 575 26.65 0.43 -11.34
CA ARG A 575 25.61 1.36 -10.92
C ARG A 575 25.22 1.09 -9.48
N ASP A 576 25.03 -0.18 -9.19
CA ASP A 576 24.78 -0.78 -7.88
C ASP A 576 25.86 -0.42 -6.84
N GLU A 577 27.16 -0.64 -7.17
CA GLU A 577 28.33 -0.20 -6.37
C GLU A 577 28.34 1.31 -5.99
N LYS A 578 27.44 2.12 -6.57
CA LYS A 578 27.34 3.56 -6.35
C LYS A 578 26.01 4.01 -5.74
N ASN A 579 25.14 3.10 -5.29
CA ASN A 579 23.73 3.38 -4.97
C ASN A 579 23.07 4.23 -6.06
N GLN A 580 23.06 3.72 -7.30
CA GLN A 580 22.40 4.40 -8.41
C GLN A 580 21.45 3.47 -9.15
N ASP A 581 20.17 3.83 -9.14
CA ASP A 581 19.14 3.06 -9.84
C ASP A 581 19.50 2.85 -11.31
N ALA A 582 19.37 1.59 -11.73
CA ALA A 582 19.46 1.21 -13.13
C ALA A 582 18.06 0.89 -13.65
N SER A 583 17.49 1.78 -14.47
CA SER A 583 16.19 1.53 -15.08
C SER A 583 16.27 0.34 -16.05
N GLY A 584 15.69 -0.81 -15.67
CA GLY A 584 15.55 -1.99 -16.53
C GLY A 584 14.86 -1.67 -17.86
N PHE A 585 13.86 -0.78 -17.83
CA PHE A 585 13.21 -0.27 -19.04
C PHE A 585 14.16 0.47 -19.98
N ALA A 586 15.07 1.30 -19.46
CA ALA A 586 16.04 2.02 -20.28
C ALA A 586 17.05 1.07 -20.94
N LEU A 587 17.47 0.01 -20.24
CA LEU A 587 18.33 -1.05 -20.77
C LEU A 587 17.63 -1.85 -21.87
N SER A 588 16.37 -2.26 -21.63
CA SER A 588 15.50 -2.90 -22.61
C SER A 588 15.35 -2.04 -23.88
N MET A 589 15.03 -0.76 -23.73
CA MET A 589 14.93 0.19 -24.83
C MET A 589 16.24 0.33 -25.61
N CYS A 590 17.38 0.42 -24.93
CA CYS A 590 18.69 0.46 -25.58
C CYS A 590 18.96 -0.82 -26.39
N SER A 591 18.72 -1.99 -25.81
CA SER A 591 18.91 -3.29 -26.46
C SER A 591 18.02 -3.41 -27.71
N MET A 592 16.73 -3.09 -27.60
CA MET A 592 15.80 -3.15 -28.72
C MET A 592 16.16 -2.15 -29.83
N VAL A 593 16.62 -0.94 -29.51
CA VAL A 593 17.08 0.04 -30.52
C VAL A 593 18.33 -0.44 -31.25
N VAL A 594 19.28 -1.07 -30.54
CA VAL A 594 20.47 -1.67 -31.15
C VAL A 594 20.07 -2.84 -32.06
N ALA A 595 19.18 -3.72 -31.60
CA ALA A 595 18.66 -4.83 -32.39
C ALA A 595 17.94 -4.33 -33.65
N LEU A 596 17.13 -3.27 -33.54
CA LEU A 596 16.48 -2.62 -34.68
C LEU A 596 17.50 -2.07 -35.68
N ALA A 597 18.52 -1.35 -35.21
CA ALA A 597 19.55 -0.78 -36.07
C ALA A 597 20.31 -1.86 -36.86
N VAL A 598 20.63 -2.97 -36.20
CA VAL A 598 21.33 -4.12 -36.82
C VAL A 598 20.45 -4.82 -37.83
N PHE A 599 19.18 -5.03 -37.47
CA PHE A 599 18.19 -5.58 -38.40
C PHE A 599 18.09 -4.74 -39.68
N VAL A 600 17.90 -3.42 -39.52
CA VAL A 600 17.80 -2.47 -40.63
C VAL A 600 19.08 -2.46 -41.47
N ALA A 601 20.26 -2.42 -40.84
CA ALA A 601 21.54 -2.42 -41.53
C ALA A 601 21.72 -3.67 -42.40
N ILE A 602 21.41 -4.86 -41.88
CA ILE A 602 21.53 -6.12 -42.62
C ILE A 602 20.54 -6.17 -43.79
N VAL A 603 19.31 -5.70 -43.58
CA VAL A 603 18.32 -5.63 -44.65
C VAL A 603 18.78 -4.66 -45.75
N ILE A 604 19.29 -3.48 -45.40
CA ILE A 604 19.83 -2.51 -46.39
C ILE A 604 21.00 -3.12 -47.16
N VAL A 605 21.97 -3.74 -46.47
CA VAL A 605 23.13 -4.36 -47.14
C VAL A 605 22.70 -5.44 -48.12
N LYS A 606 21.76 -6.32 -47.74
CA LYS A 606 21.25 -7.34 -48.66
C LYS A 606 20.41 -6.76 -49.80
N ALA A 607 19.67 -5.69 -49.54
CA ALA A 607 18.85 -5.02 -50.55
C ALA A 607 19.68 -4.26 -51.60
N VAL A 608 20.89 -3.82 -51.26
CA VAL A 608 21.83 -3.17 -52.20
C VAL A 608 22.64 -4.20 -53.02
N VAL A 609 22.77 -5.43 -52.52
CA VAL A 609 23.52 -6.53 -53.17
C VAL A 609 22.65 -7.39 -54.09
N LEU A 610 21.33 -7.39 -53.89
CA LEU A 610 20.31 -7.97 -54.79
C LEU A 610 19.96 -7.00 -55.92
#